data_AF-A0A1H3FDV8-F1
#
_entry.id   AF-A0A1H3FDV8-F1
#
_cell.length_a   1.000
_cell.length_b   1.000
_cell.length_c   1.000
_cell.angle_alpha   90.00
_cell.angle_beta   90.00
_cell.angle_gamma   90.00
#
_symmetry.space_group_name_H-M   'P 1'
#
loop_
_entity.id
_entity.type
_entity.pdbx_description
1 polymer ?
#
loop_
_entity_poly.entity_id
_entity_poly.type
_entity_poly.pdbx_seq_one_letter_code
_entity_poly.pdbx_strand_id
1 'polypeptide(L)'
;MLEDTAEEVAKRFPGTKTLLLDANFPFFNGFPLLPHLSHDDGEKADLAFYYRDENGYLPGATRSPIGYFAFEDGPTECSKSWPSLRWDFGFVQPVWRSYELDTERTRTVMQVLSADARVGKIFIEPHLVSRLGVAHNKVRFQGCRAARHDDHIHFQM
;
A
#
# COMPACT_ATOMS: atom_id res chain seq x y z
N MET A 1 9.04 -7.89 -13.35
CA MET A 1 8.77 -8.01 -11.89
C MET A 1 7.36 -7.56 -11.54
N LEU A 2 6.99 -6.30 -11.78
CA LEU A 2 5.61 -5.84 -11.54
C LEU A 2 4.59 -6.61 -12.40
N GLU A 3 4.89 -6.82 -13.68
CA GLU A 3 4.09 -7.67 -14.57
C GLU A 3 3.99 -9.10 -14.05
N ASP A 4 5.12 -9.74 -13.75
CA ASP A 4 5.16 -11.08 -13.14
C ASP A 4 4.29 -11.16 -11.86
N THR A 5 4.38 -10.14 -10.99
CA THR A 5 3.57 -10.05 -9.76
C THR A 5 2.08 -9.99 -10.08
N ALA A 6 1.69 -9.16 -11.05
CA ALA A 6 0.31 -9.05 -11.50
C ALA A 6 -0.20 -10.36 -12.10
N GLU A 7 0.61 -11.03 -12.90
CA GLU A 7 0.29 -12.33 -13.49
C GLU A 7 0.10 -13.41 -12.42
N GLU A 8 0.99 -13.51 -11.43
CA GLU A 8 0.86 -14.49 -10.34
C GLU A 8 -0.42 -14.28 -9.52
N VAL A 9 -0.79 -13.03 -9.22
CA VAL A 9 -2.07 -12.74 -8.55
C VAL A 9 -3.24 -13.12 -9.46
N ALA A 10 -3.18 -12.78 -10.75
CA ALA A 10 -4.25 -13.08 -11.71
C ALA A 10 -4.44 -14.59 -11.96
N LYS A 11 -3.37 -15.40 -11.85
CA LYS A 11 -3.46 -16.87 -11.92
C LYS A 11 -4.31 -17.43 -10.79
N ARG A 12 -4.16 -16.90 -9.57
CA ARG A 12 -4.95 -17.32 -8.40
C ARG A 12 -6.35 -16.69 -8.37
N PHE A 13 -6.48 -15.48 -8.90
CA PHE A 13 -7.70 -14.71 -8.92
C PHE A 13 -7.95 -14.12 -10.32
N PRO A 14 -8.58 -14.88 -11.24
CA PRO A 14 -8.85 -14.41 -12.59
C PRO A 14 -9.62 -13.08 -12.61
N GLY A 15 -9.25 -12.19 -13.53
CA GLY A 15 -9.84 -10.85 -13.67
C GLY A 15 -9.29 -9.79 -12.72
N THR A 16 -8.31 -10.14 -11.88
CA THR A 16 -7.65 -9.17 -10.99
C THR A 16 -6.84 -8.14 -11.79
N LYS A 17 -7.00 -6.86 -11.43
CA LYS A 17 -6.18 -5.74 -11.91
C LYS A 17 -5.28 -5.26 -10.77
N THR A 18 -3.98 -5.46 -10.91
CA THR A 18 -2.96 -4.90 -10.01
C THR A 18 -2.66 -3.47 -10.43
N LEU A 19 -3.00 -2.50 -9.57
CA LEU A 19 -2.78 -1.08 -9.87
C LEU A 19 -1.47 -0.59 -9.27
N LEU A 20 -0.62 -0.04 -10.12
CA LEU A 20 0.55 0.75 -9.76
C LEU A 20 0.10 2.19 -9.50
N LEU A 21 0.39 2.72 -8.31
CA LEU A 21 0.04 4.09 -7.92
C LEU A 21 1.19 5.04 -8.24
N ASP A 22 2.37 4.77 -7.68
CA ASP A 22 3.61 5.48 -7.96
C ASP A 22 4.73 4.45 -8.19
N ALA A 23 5.65 4.78 -9.09
CA ALA A 23 6.82 3.97 -9.40
C ALA A 23 8.05 4.83 -9.68
N ASN A 24 8.04 6.07 -9.15
CA ASN A 24 8.96 7.19 -9.35
C ASN A 24 8.17 8.40 -9.87
N PHE A 25 8.28 9.56 -9.22
CA PHE A 25 7.90 10.85 -9.80
C PHE A 25 9.10 11.40 -10.60
N PRO A 26 9.18 11.22 -11.94
CA PRO A 26 10.02 12.09 -12.73
C PRO A 26 9.32 13.46 -12.87
N PHE A 27 10.08 14.56 -12.76
CA PHE A 27 9.68 15.98 -12.89
C PHE A 27 9.00 16.54 -11.62
N PHE A 28 9.60 17.41 -10.80
CA PHE A 28 10.17 18.72 -11.12
C PHE A 28 11.30 19.11 -10.13
N ASN A 29 12.26 19.92 -10.59
CA ASN A 29 12.99 20.81 -9.69
C ASN A 29 11.97 21.71 -8.96
N GLY A 30 11.62 21.40 -7.72
CA GLY A 30 10.92 22.33 -6.83
C GLY A 30 9.50 22.03 -6.39
N PHE A 31 9.00 20.79 -6.42
CA PHE A 31 7.72 20.45 -5.77
C PHE A 31 7.85 19.22 -4.85
N PRO A 32 7.98 19.39 -3.52
CA PRO A 32 8.06 18.26 -2.61
C PRO A 32 6.64 17.78 -2.27
N LEU A 33 6.25 16.60 -2.75
CA LEU A 33 5.25 15.82 -2.03
C LEU A 33 5.91 15.28 -0.76
N LEU A 34 6.03 16.16 0.25
CA LEU A 34 6.27 15.70 1.63
C LEU A 34 5.25 14.59 1.92
N PRO A 35 5.61 13.40 2.44
CA PRO A 35 6.93 12.92 2.86
C PRO A 35 7.51 11.77 1.99
N HIS A 36 7.63 11.92 0.68
CA HIS A 36 8.27 10.92 -0.19
C HIS A 36 9.79 11.15 -0.30
N LEU A 37 10.50 11.10 0.83
CA LEU A 37 11.92 11.50 0.92
C LEU A 37 12.92 10.47 0.35
N SER A 38 12.47 9.33 -0.18
CA SER A 38 13.34 8.19 -0.56
C SER A 38 13.21 7.70 -2.00
N HIS A 39 12.51 8.39 -2.90
CA HIS A 39 12.27 7.93 -4.28
C HIS A 39 13.26 8.59 -5.25
N ASP A 40 14.55 8.24 -5.17
CA ASP A 40 15.63 8.84 -5.98
C ASP A 40 16.32 7.88 -6.97
N ASP A 41 16.02 6.58 -6.93
CA ASP A 41 16.76 5.53 -7.64
C ASP A 41 15.94 4.66 -8.61
N GLY A 42 14.61 4.79 -8.64
CA GLY A 42 13.73 3.93 -9.44
C GLY A 42 13.58 2.51 -8.88
N GLU A 43 14.00 2.27 -7.63
CA GLU A 43 13.95 0.96 -6.98
C GLU A 43 12.68 0.75 -6.14
N LYS A 44 11.74 1.70 -6.16
CA LYS A 44 10.58 1.72 -5.24
C LYS A 44 9.28 1.91 -6.00
N ALA A 45 8.25 1.21 -5.54
CA ALA A 45 6.92 1.29 -6.14
C ALA A 45 5.83 1.07 -5.10
N ASP A 46 4.69 1.68 -5.38
CA ASP A 46 3.48 1.62 -4.57
C ASP A 46 2.38 0.91 -5.36
N LEU A 47 1.85 -0.17 -4.79
CA LEU A 47 0.65 -0.83 -5.31
C LEU A 47 -0.56 -0.43 -4.49
N ALA A 48 -1.68 -0.18 -5.18
CA ALA A 48 -2.95 -0.03 -4.49
C ALA A 48 -3.35 -1.35 -3.82
N PHE A 49 -4.06 -1.25 -2.70
CA PHE A 49 -4.79 -2.40 -2.19
C PHE A 49 -5.91 -2.85 -3.13
N TYR A 50 -6.33 -4.10 -2.97
CA TYR A 50 -7.53 -4.61 -3.64
C TYR A 50 -8.74 -4.36 -2.76
N TYR A 51 -9.83 -3.96 -3.40
CA TYR A 51 -11.07 -3.63 -2.73
C TYR A 51 -12.23 -4.48 -3.25
N ARG A 52 -13.25 -4.62 -2.42
CA ARG A 52 -14.49 -5.33 -2.70
C ARG A 52 -15.69 -4.60 -2.08
N ASP A 53 -16.88 -4.92 -2.55
CA ASP A 53 -18.17 -4.55 -1.96
C ASP A 53 -19.04 -5.80 -1.73
N GLU A 54 -20.33 -5.62 -1.44
CA GLU A 54 -21.27 -6.73 -1.28
C GLU A 54 -21.42 -7.62 -2.53
N ASN A 55 -21.09 -7.11 -3.72
CA ASN A 55 -21.14 -7.83 -4.99
C ASN A 55 -19.82 -8.54 -5.32
N GLY A 56 -18.76 -8.28 -4.56
CA GLY A 56 -17.47 -8.93 -4.67
C GLY A 56 -16.34 -7.99 -5.08
N TYR A 57 -15.31 -8.55 -5.73
CA TYR A 57 -14.10 -7.82 -6.12
C TYR A 57 -14.40 -6.66 -7.07
N LEU A 58 -13.75 -5.52 -6.84
CA LEU A 58 -13.87 -4.30 -7.64
C LEU A 58 -12.62 -4.08 -8.51
N PRO A 59 -12.65 -4.40 -9.83
CA PRO A 59 -11.47 -4.34 -10.67
C PRO A 59 -10.96 -2.92 -10.90
N GLY A 60 -9.74 -2.65 -10.46
CA GLY A 60 -9.10 -1.34 -10.64
C GLY A 60 -9.74 -0.21 -9.82
N ALA A 61 -10.46 -0.56 -8.76
CA ALA A 61 -11.01 0.44 -7.84
C ALA A 61 -10.01 0.80 -6.75
N THR A 62 -9.99 2.08 -6.39
CA THR A 62 -9.29 2.63 -5.23
C THR A 62 -10.30 3.31 -4.30
N ARG A 63 -10.02 3.28 -2.99
CA ARG A 63 -10.92 3.87 -1.99
C ARG A 63 -10.94 5.40 -2.04
N SER A 64 -9.80 6.03 -2.31
CA SER A 64 -9.70 7.46 -2.69
C SER A 64 -9.51 7.64 -4.20
N PRO A 65 -9.80 8.82 -4.78
CA PRO A 65 -9.62 9.08 -6.22
C PRO A 65 -8.19 8.91 -6.74
N ILE A 66 -7.18 9.06 -5.88
CA ILE A 66 -5.75 9.00 -6.26
C ILE A 66 -5.03 7.78 -5.69
N GLY A 67 -5.72 6.89 -4.98
CA GLY A 67 -5.12 5.71 -4.35
C GLY A 67 -4.39 5.96 -3.02
N TYR A 68 -4.29 7.21 -2.57
CA TYR A 68 -3.65 7.61 -1.30
C TYR A 68 -4.63 8.26 -0.32
N PHE A 69 -4.24 8.33 0.95
CA PHE A 69 -4.92 8.99 2.06
C PHE A 69 -6.27 8.40 2.49
N ALA A 70 -6.68 7.26 1.92
CA ALA A 70 -7.80 6.46 2.41
C ALA A 70 -7.27 5.32 3.26
N PHE A 71 -7.06 5.60 4.55
CA PHE A 71 -6.39 4.68 5.45
C PHE A 71 -7.33 3.56 5.91
N GLU A 72 -6.79 2.36 5.99
CA GLU A 72 -7.38 1.22 6.65
C GLU A 72 -7.28 1.44 8.17
N ASP A 73 -8.43 1.39 8.85
CA ASP A 73 -8.49 1.61 10.29
C ASP A 73 -7.85 0.45 11.05
N GLY A 74 -7.07 0.76 12.09
CA GLY A 74 -6.47 -0.24 12.97
C GLY A 74 -5.66 0.36 14.11
N PRO A 75 -5.24 -0.46 15.08
CA PRO A 75 -4.41 0.00 16.19
C PRO A 75 -3.07 0.57 15.71
N THR A 76 -2.56 1.55 16.45
CA THR A 76 -1.23 2.11 16.24
C THR A 76 -0.52 2.29 17.58
N GLU A 77 0.75 1.91 17.62
CA GLU A 77 1.64 2.14 18.77
C GLU A 77 2.35 3.51 18.69
N CYS A 78 2.02 4.30 17.68
CA CYS A 78 2.66 5.59 17.47
C CYS A 78 1.98 6.70 18.26
N SER A 79 2.69 7.22 19.27
CA SER A 79 2.28 8.42 19.98
C SER A 79 2.18 9.62 19.03
N LYS A 80 1.15 10.45 19.20
CA LYS A 80 1.03 11.73 18.48
C LYS A 80 2.20 12.63 18.87
N SER A 81 2.99 13.01 17.87
CA SER A 81 4.15 13.89 18.04
C SER A 81 4.15 14.95 16.93
N TRP A 82 4.74 16.11 17.22
CA TRP A 82 4.88 17.19 16.25
C TRP A 82 6.35 17.65 16.19
N PRO A 83 6.92 17.87 14.99
CA PRO A 83 6.33 17.62 13.67
C PRO A 83 6.28 16.12 13.34
N SER A 84 5.25 15.70 12.59
CA SER A 84 5.09 14.32 12.12
C SER A 84 4.64 14.27 10.68
N LEU A 85 5.16 13.26 9.98
CA LEU A 85 4.81 12.90 8.61
C LEU A 85 3.74 11.79 8.57
N ARG A 86 3.27 11.31 9.73
CA ARG A 86 2.13 10.38 9.88
C ARG A 86 0.82 11.15 9.89
N TRP A 87 0.44 11.70 8.75
CA TRP A 87 -0.88 12.30 8.60
C TRP A 87 -1.96 11.22 8.77
N ASP A 88 -3.01 11.50 9.54
CA ASP A 88 -4.14 10.57 9.72
C ASP A 88 -5.39 10.97 8.93
N PHE A 89 -5.51 12.25 8.54
CA PHE A 89 -6.67 12.83 7.85
C PHE A 89 -8.03 12.26 8.32
N GLY A 90 -8.19 12.02 9.63
CA GLY A 90 -9.32 11.31 10.21
C GLY A 90 -10.67 11.95 9.89
N PHE A 91 -10.69 13.27 9.75
CA PHE A 91 -11.89 14.04 9.38
C PHE A 91 -12.32 13.82 7.92
N VAL A 92 -11.43 13.39 7.02
CA VAL A 92 -11.72 13.11 5.61
C VAL A 92 -12.09 11.64 5.38
N GLN A 93 -11.64 10.72 6.24
CA GLN A 93 -11.87 9.28 6.08
C GLN A 93 -13.34 8.90 5.81
N PRO A 94 -14.36 9.51 6.47
CA PRO A 94 -15.77 9.20 6.21
C PRO A 94 -16.30 9.60 4.82
N VAL A 95 -15.57 10.45 4.07
CA VAL A 95 -15.95 10.91 2.73
C VAL A 95 -15.55 9.89 1.66
N TRP A 96 -14.59 9.01 1.96
CA TRP A 96 -14.12 8.00 1.02
C TRP A 96 -15.16 6.93 0.75
N ARG A 97 -14.98 6.22 -0.36
CA ARG A 97 -15.88 5.13 -0.74
C ARG A 97 -15.89 4.06 0.35
N SER A 98 -17.07 3.52 0.65
CA SER A 98 -17.25 2.45 1.65
C SER A 98 -16.86 1.08 1.10
N TYR A 99 -15.66 0.98 0.54
CA TYR A 99 -15.12 -0.28 0.04
C TYR A 99 -14.40 -1.03 1.16
N GLU A 100 -14.57 -2.35 1.18
CA GLU A 100 -13.85 -3.22 2.08
C GLU A 100 -12.55 -3.70 1.45
N LEU A 101 -11.50 -3.84 2.26
CA LEU A 101 -10.26 -4.48 1.81
C LEU A 101 -10.55 -5.93 1.36
N ASP A 102 -10.20 -6.27 0.13
CA ASP A 102 -10.16 -7.66 -0.33
C ASP A 102 -8.91 -8.32 0.28
N THR A 103 -9.12 -8.97 1.44
CA THR A 103 -8.07 -9.56 2.24
C THR A 103 -7.37 -10.72 1.53
N GLU A 104 -8.07 -11.49 0.71
CA GLU A 104 -7.49 -12.66 0.01
C GLU A 104 -6.55 -12.24 -1.12
N ARG A 105 -6.96 -11.26 -1.95
CA ARG A 105 -6.09 -10.71 -3.01
C ARG A 105 -4.94 -9.91 -2.43
N THR A 106 -5.20 -9.08 -1.44
CA THR A 106 -4.16 -8.27 -0.79
C THR A 106 -3.14 -9.15 -0.07
N ARG A 107 -3.58 -10.21 0.63
CA ARG A 107 -2.67 -11.22 1.18
C ARG A 107 -1.83 -11.88 0.08
N THR A 108 -2.44 -12.21 -1.05
CA THR A 108 -1.75 -12.93 -2.13
C THR A 108 -0.69 -12.07 -2.79
N VAL A 109 -0.95 -10.79 -3.10
CA VAL A 109 0.11 -9.92 -3.64
C VAL A 109 1.26 -9.75 -2.65
N MET A 110 0.96 -9.64 -1.34
CA MET A 110 1.99 -9.55 -0.30
C MET A 110 2.84 -10.82 -0.24
N GLN A 111 2.25 -12.01 -0.41
CA GLN A 111 2.95 -13.28 -0.48
C GLN A 111 3.84 -13.39 -1.73
N VAL A 112 3.31 -12.99 -2.90
CA VAL A 112 4.07 -12.97 -4.17
C VAL A 112 5.28 -12.04 -4.06
N LEU A 113 5.08 -10.80 -3.62
CA LEU A 113 6.16 -9.84 -3.42
C LEU A 113 7.19 -10.34 -2.38
N SER A 114 6.72 -10.95 -1.29
CA SER A 114 7.60 -11.49 -0.26
C SER A 114 8.48 -12.64 -0.77
N ALA A 115 7.94 -13.48 -1.65
CA ALA A 115 8.65 -14.61 -2.25
C ALA A 115 9.63 -14.20 -3.35
N ASP A 116 9.43 -13.04 -4.00
CA ASP A 116 10.27 -12.59 -5.10
C ASP A 116 11.67 -12.16 -4.62
N ALA A 117 12.72 -12.81 -5.11
CA ALA A 117 14.11 -12.51 -4.74
C ALA A 117 14.56 -11.09 -5.12
N ARG A 118 13.87 -10.46 -6.08
CA ARG A 118 14.12 -9.08 -6.51
C ARG A 118 13.49 -8.02 -5.60
N VAL A 119 12.76 -8.43 -4.56
CA VAL A 119 12.16 -7.53 -3.57
C VAL A 119 12.98 -7.61 -2.29
N GLY A 120 13.60 -6.49 -1.91
CA GLY A 120 14.34 -6.35 -0.67
C GLY A 120 13.46 -6.03 0.55
N LYS A 121 12.44 -5.17 0.38
CA LYS A 121 11.63 -4.66 1.50
C LYS A 121 10.21 -4.33 1.10
N ILE A 122 9.25 -4.54 2.01
CA ILE A 122 7.84 -4.18 1.84
C ILE A 122 7.39 -3.45 3.11
N PHE A 123 6.73 -2.31 2.96
CA PHE A 123 6.13 -1.56 4.06
C PHE A 123 4.60 -1.61 4.00
N ILE A 124 4.01 -2.05 5.11
CA ILE A 124 2.59 -1.93 5.45
C ILE A 124 2.46 -1.74 6.96
N GLU A 125 1.34 -1.21 7.43
CA GLU A 125 1.13 -1.02 8.88
C GLU A 125 1.02 -2.35 9.66
N PRO A 126 1.48 -2.40 10.92
CA PRO A 126 1.50 -3.63 11.72
C PRO A 126 0.13 -4.29 11.88
N HIS A 127 -0.93 -3.49 11.98
CA HIS A 127 -2.29 -4.02 12.09
C HIS A 127 -2.74 -4.74 10.81
N LEU A 128 -2.27 -4.31 9.64
CA LEU A 128 -2.51 -4.99 8.37
C LEU A 128 -1.69 -6.27 8.26
N VAL A 129 -0.45 -6.28 8.75
CA VAL A 129 0.35 -7.52 8.84
C VAL A 129 -0.41 -8.59 9.61
N SER A 130 -0.97 -8.22 10.78
CA SER A 130 -1.77 -9.11 11.61
C SER A 130 -3.08 -9.53 10.93
N ARG A 131 -3.87 -8.57 10.43
CA ARG A 131 -5.15 -8.80 9.74
C ARG A 131 -5.01 -9.72 8.53
N LEU A 132 -3.96 -9.51 7.72
CA LEU A 132 -3.70 -10.28 6.51
C LEU A 132 -2.92 -11.57 6.78
N GLY A 133 -2.26 -11.73 7.93
CA GLY A 133 -1.43 -12.89 8.22
C GLY A 133 -0.22 -13.01 7.29
N VAL A 134 0.44 -11.87 7.00
CA VAL A 134 1.53 -11.76 5.99
C VAL A 134 2.89 -11.45 6.61
N ALA A 135 3.12 -11.88 7.85
CA ALA A 135 4.41 -11.69 8.50
C ALA A 135 5.53 -12.36 7.70
N HIS A 136 6.58 -11.61 7.38
CA HIS A 136 7.72 -12.06 6.60
C HIS A 136 8.95 -11.19 6.90
N ASN A 137 10.17 -11.70 6.71
CA ASN A 137 11.41 -10.95 7.01
C ASN A 137 11.61 -9.69 6.14
N LYS A 138 10.97 -9.65 4.96
CA LYS A 138 10.92 -8.48 4.07
C LYS A 138 9.84 -7.48 4.44
N VAL A 139 8.79 -7.90 5.15
CA VAL A 139 7.67 -7.05 5.57
C VAL A 139 8.08 -6.32 6.84
N ARG A 140 8.10 -5.00 6.80
CA ARG A 140 8.61 -4.15 7.86
C ARG A 140 7.63 -3.03 8.18
N PHE A 141 7.74 -2.53 9.40
CA PHE A 141 7.14 -1.27 9.79
C PHE A 141 8.11 -0.13 9.47
N GLN A 142 7.65 0.89 8.75
CA GLN A 142 8.39 2.09 8.37
C GLN A 142 8.72 3.00 9.56
N GLY A 143 8.06 2.80 10.71
CA GLY A 143 8.29 3.57 11.93
C GLY A 143 7.33 4.75 12.13
N CYS A 144 7.35 5.31 13.35
CA CYS A 144 6.39 6.33 13.78
C CYS A 144 6.66 7.75 13.26
N ARG A 145 7.67 7.95 12.41
CA ARG A 145 8.05 9.28 11.88
C ARG A 145 7.94 9.40 10.35
N ALA A 146 7.48 8.35 9.66
CA ALA A 146 7.25 8.33 8.21
C ALA A 146 5.76 8.15 7.90
N ALA A 147 5.31 8.47 6.68
CA ALA A 147 3.91 8.28 6.26
C ALA A 147 3.38 6.88 6.60
N ARG A 148 2.08 6.80 6.87
CA ARG A 148 1.40 5.52 7.09
C ARG A 148 1.35 4.75 5.77
N HIS A 149 1.42 3.42 5.84
CA HIS A 149 1.29 2.51 4.70
C HIS A 149 0.11 1.57 4.94
N ASP A 150 -1.03 2.18 5.26
CA ASP A 150 -2.33 1.52 5.39
C ASP A 150 -3.35 2.05 4.41
N ASP A 151 -2.92 2.69 3.32
CA ASP A 151 -3.70 3.04 2.14
C ASP A 151 -3.12 2.39 0.85
N HIS A 152 -1.86 1.95 0.88
CA HIS A 152 -1.17 1.28 -0.22
C HIS A 152 -0.08 0.30 0.30
N ILE A 153 0.47 -0.51 -0.60
CA ILE A 153 1.65 -1.35 -0.36
C ILE A 153 2.86 -0.65 -0.98
N HIS A 154 3.81 -0.24 -0.15
CA HIS A 154 5.11 0.24 -0.65
C HIS A 154 6.12 -0.90 -0.64
N PHE A 155 6.93 -1.03 -1.68
CA PHE A 155 8.03 -1.99 -1.68
C PHE A 155 9.25 -1.47 -2.44
N GLN A 156 10.39 -2.09 -2.14
CA GLN A 156 11.72 -1.73 -2.65
C GLN A 156 12.36 -2.98 -3.23
N MET A 157 12.95 -2.83 -4.42
CA MET A 157 13.72 -3.86 -5.11
C MET A 157 15.07 -4.08 -4.44
#